data_AF-A0ABD5UDU3-F1
#
_entry.id   AF-A0ABD5UDU3-F1
#
_cell.length_a   1.000
_cell.length_b   1.000
_cell.length_c   1.000
_cell.angle_alpha   90.00
_cell.angle_beta   90.00
_cell.angle_gamma   90.00
#
_symmetry.space_group_name_H-M   'P 1'
#
loop_
_entity.id
_entity.type
_entity.pdbx_description
1 polymer ?
#
loop_
_entity_poly.entity_id
_entity_poly.type
_entity_poly.pdbx_seq_one_letter_code
_entity_poly.pdbx_strand_id
1 'polypeptide(L)'
;MTGNELDELRELTDPGSRVKQPAKEDDVDELETAIVEALEAINQRGKAKTLSVRDERLAAVIYGLEATGEIETVGASLQSALGRDVDDSVDRSELLRLALRVGLQEAAPEVIETAKSAQIRHMTDQF
;
A
#
# COMPACT_ATOMS: atom_id res chain seq x y z
N MET A 1 35.24 -12.89 -29.13
CA MET A 1 34.07 -12.90 -28.24
C MET A 1 33.40 -14.23 -28.43
N THR A 2 33.71 -15.17 -27.55
CA THR A 2 33.23 -16.55 -27.59
C THR A 2 31.89 -16.64 -26.87
N GLY A 3 30.98 -17.52 -27.31
CA GLY A 3 29.61 -17.63 -26.76
C GLY A 3 29.51 -17.73 -25.23
N ASN A 4 30.58 -18.17 -24.57
CA ASN A 4 30.69 -18.23 -23.11
C ASN A 4 30.61 -16.85 -22.42
N GLU A 5 31.12 -15.78 -23.04
CA GLU A 5 31.08 -14.43 -22.46
C GLU A 5 29.67 -13.81 -22.56
N LEU A 6 28.84 -14.27 -23.49
CA LEU A 6 27.45 -13.80 -23.65
C LEU A 6 26.48 -14.47 -22.67
N ASP A 7 26.75 -15.71 -22.28
CA ASP A 7 25.94 -16.43 -21.30
C ASP A 7 26.22 -15.93 -19.87
N GLU A 8 27.47 -15.58 -19.55
CA GLU A 8 27.83 -14.92 -18.28
C GLU A 8 27.19 -13.51 -18.14
N LEU A 9 26.99 -12.78 -19.24
CA LEU A 9 26.31 -11.48 -19.24
C LEU A 9 24.78 -11.60 -19.09
N ARG A 10 24.19 -12.75 -19.42
CA ARG A 10 22.75 -13.03 -19.23
C ARG A 10 22.40 -13.35 -17.78
N GLU A 11 23.27 -14.07 -17.05
CA GLU A 11 23.08 -14.29 -15.61
C GLU A 11 23.15 -12.98 -14.81
N LEU A 12 23.93 -12.00 -15.26
CA LEU A 12 24.01 -10.66 -14.65
C LEU A 12 22.76 -9.78 -14.89
N THR A 13 21.86 -10.19 -15.77
CA THR A 13 20.64 -9.44 -16.12
C THR A 13 19.36 -10.23 -15.92
N ASP A 14 19.36 -11.22 -15.00
CA ASP A 14 18.12 -11.83 -14.53
C ASP A 14 17.26 -10.77 -13.81
N PRO A 15 16.13 -10.34 -14.39
CA PRO A 15 15.21 -9.40 -13.75
C PRO A 15 14.49 -10.03 -12.55
N GLY A 16 14.66 -11.34 -12.32
CA GLY A 16 14.06 -12.11 -11.23
C GLY A 16 14.78 -11.99 -9.89
N SER A 17 15.99 -11.43 -9.84
CA SER A 17 16.76 -11.25 -8.60
C SER A 17 16.72 -9.82 -8.06
N ARG A 18 15.59 -9.12 -8.21
CA ARG A 18 15.33 -7.89 -7.44
C ARG A 18 14.93 -8.28 -6.01
N VAL A 19 15.95 -8.74 -5.30
CA VAL A 19 16.11 -8.92 -3.86
C VAL A 19 14.85 -8.61 -3.05
N LYS A 20 14.11 -9.67 -2.71
CA LYS A 20 13.25 -9.68 -1.52
C LYS A 20 14.20 -9.72 -0.33
N GLN A 21 14.74 -8.57 0.06
CA GLN A 21 15.52 -8.50 1.29
C GLN A 21 14.52 -8.67 2.42
N PRO A 22 14.59 -9.73 3.25
CA PRO A 22 13.77 -9.78 4.44
C PRO A 22 14.12 -8.53 5.25
N ALA A 23 13.10 -7.71 5.56
CA ALA A 23 13.27 -6.64 6.53
C ALA A 23 13.92 -7.25 7.77
N LYS A 24 14.98 -6.61 8.29
CA LYS A 24 15.60 -7.10 9.53
C LYS A 24 14.54 -7.00 10.63
N GLU A 25 14.56 -7.94 11.56
CA GLU A 25 13.63 -7.94 12.71
C GLU A 25 13.64 -6.57 13.43
N ASP A 26 14.81 -5.93 13.52
CA ASP A 26 14.99 -4.57 14.06
C ASP A 26 14.24 -3.49 13.24
N ASP A 27 14.28 -3.55 11.91
CA ASP A 27 13.62 -2.57 11.03
C ASP A 27 12.08 -2.67 11.12
N VAL A 28 11.56 -3.88 11.37
CA VAL A 28 10.13 -4.14 11.53
C VAL A 28 9.60 -3.52 12.83
N ASP A 29 10.37 -3.61 13.91
CA ASP A 29 9.98 -3.06 15.22
C ASP A 29 10.06 -1.51 15.24
N GLU A 30 11.02 -0.92 14.52
CA GLU A 30 11.10 0.53 14.32
C GLU A 30 9.88 1.08 13.56
N LEU A 31 9.48 0.43 12.47
CA LEU A 31 8.30 0.84 11.70
C LEU A 31 7.02 0.66 12.52
N GLU A 32 6.87 -0.45 13.24
CA GLU A 32 5.69 -0.70 14.09
C GLU A 32 5.54 0.42 15.13
N THR A 33 6.63 0.74 15.83
CA THR A 33 6.68 1.81 16.84
C THR A 33 6.30 3.16 16.23
N ALA A 34 6.86 3.50 15.07
CA ALA A 34 6.54 4.75 14.38
C ALA A 34 5.05 4.85 13.96
N ILE A 35 4.43 3.72 13.58
CA ILE A 35 3.00 3.67 13.26
C ILE A 35 2.16 3.90 14.52
N VAL A 36 2.48 3.28 15.65
CA VAL A 36 1.77 3.49 16.93
C VAL A 36 1.84 4.95 17.36
N GLU A 37 3.03 5.55 17.35
CA GLU A 37 3.21 6.97 17.67
C GLU A 37 2.40 7.88 16.72
N ALA A 38 2.34 7.54 15.44
CA ALA A 38 1.55 8.29 14.47
C ALA A 38 0.04 8.18 14.74
N LEU A 39 -0.46 6.98 15.10
CA LEU A 39 -1.86 6.76 15.47
C LEU A 39 -2.25 7.58 16.71
N GLU A 40 -1.38 7.59 17.73
CA GLU A 40 -1.62 8.39 18.94
C GLU A 40 -1.61 9.89 18.64
N ALA A 41 -0.62 10.39 17.88
CA ALA A 41 -0.59 11.78 17.47
C ALA A 41 -1.81 12.18 16.62
N ILE A 42 -2.33 11.28 15.79
CA ILE A 42 -3.56 11.48 15.04
C ILE A 42 -4.78 11.57 15.98
N ASN A 43 -4.86 10.70 16.99
CA ASN A 43 -5.94 10.71 17.98
C ASN A 43 -5.94 11.98 18.83
N GLN A 44 -4.76 12.45 19.24
CA GLN A 44 -4.56 13.69 19.97
C GLN A 44 -4.66 14.96 19.10
N ARG A 45 -4.95 14.81 17.80
CA ARG A 45 -5.01 15.90 16.80
C ARG A 45 -3.69 16.64 16.58
N GLY A 46 -2.56 16.05 17.00
CA GLY A 46 -1.20 16.52 16.69
C GLY A 46 -0.78 16.25 15.24
N LYS A 47 -1.42 15.28 14.57
CA LYS A 47 -1.27 15.00 13.13
C LYS A 47 -2.63 14.91 12.43
N ALA A 48 -2.68 15.30 11.15
CA ALA A 48 -3.88 15.22 10.35
C ALA A 48 -4.20 13.76 9.95
N LYS A 49 -5.49 13.41 9.91
CA LYS A 49 -6.00 12.12 9.39
C LYS A 49 -6.00 12.05 7.85
N THR A 50 -5.92 13.20 7.20
CA THR A 50 -6.07 13.33 5.75
C THR A 50 -4.73 13.14 5.05
N LEU A 51 -4.71 12.28 4.03
CA LEU A 51 -3.61 12.17 3.08
C LEU A 51 -3.97 12.99 1.83
N SER A 52 -3.00 13.76 1.32
CA SER A 52 -3.18 14.55 0.10
C SER A 52 -2.07 14.23 -0.90
N VAL A 53 -2.43 14.05 -2.16
CA VAL A 53 -1.50 13.75 -3.25
C VAL A 53 -1.69 14.82 -4.33
N ARG A 54 -0.59 15.44 -4.78
CA ARG A 54 -0.61 16.41 -5.88
C ARG A 54 -0.03 15.74 -7.12
N ASP A 55 -0.91 15.12 -7.90
CA ASP A 55 -0.55 14.46 -9.16
C ASP A 55 -1.64 14.74 -10.21
N GLU A 56 -1.26 15.40 -11.30
CA GLU A 56 -2.19 15.80 -12.37
C GLU A 56 -2.76 14.59 -13.12
N ARG A 57 -1.93 13.58 -13.39
CA ARG A 57 -2.31 12.41 -14.19
C ARG A 57 -3.28 11.53 -13.42
N LEU A 58 -2.98 11.29 -12.15
CA LEU A 58 -3.87 10.54 -11.26
C LEU A 58 -5.18 11.31 -11.05
N ALA A 59 -5.12 12.64 -10.86
CA ALA A 59 -6.33 13.45 -10.76
C ALA A 59 -7.22 13.32 -12.01
N ALA A 60 -6.63 13.35 -13.21
CA ALA A 60 -7.36 13.17 -14.46
C ALA A 60 -8.04 11.79 -14.55
N VAL A 61 -7.37 10.72 -14.12
CA VAL A 61 -7.96 9.37 -14.06
C VAL A 61 -9.17 9.35 -13.12
N ILE A 62 -9.03 9.90 -11.91
CA ILE A 62 -10.12 9.93 -10.94
C ILE A 62 -11.30 10.74 -11.45
N TYR A 63 -11.05 11.92 -12.03
CA TYR A 63 -12.12 12.72 -12.65
C TYR A 63 -12.79 12.02 -13.82
N GLY A 64 -12.03 11.23 -14.61
CA GLY A 64 -12.58 10.39 -15.66
C GLY A 64 -13.55 9.35 -15.12
N LEU A 65 -13.15 8.63 -14.06
CA LEU A 65 -14.01 7.62 -13.41
C LEU A 65 -15.29 8.22 -12.82
N GLU A 66 -15.19 9.42 -12.22
CA GLU A 66 -16.36 10.17 -11.73
C GLU A 66 -17.30 10.54 -12.88
N ALA A 67 -16.76 11.06 -13.98
CA ALA A 67 -17.54 11.51 -15.13
C ALA A 67 -18.25 10.37 -15.85
N THR A 68 -17.69 9.16 -15.83
CA THR A 68 -18.27 7.98 -16.48
C THR A 68 -19.09 7.09 -15.54
N GLY A 69 -19.12 7.38 -14.23
CA GLY A 69 -19.82 6.55 -13.25
C GLY A 69 -19.13 5.21 -12.96
N GLU A 70 -17.82 5.10 -13.23
CA GLU A 70 -17.05 3.85 -13.11
C GLU A 70 -16.40 3.66 -11.73
N ILE A 71 -16.59 4.59 -10.80
CA ILE A 71 -16.02 4.49 -9.45
C ILE A 71 -16.47 3.19 -8.76
N GLU A 72 -17.75 2.86 -8.83
CA GLU A 72 -18.31 1.70 -8.14
C GLU A 72 -17.73 0.40 -8.73
N THR A 73 -17.69 0.28 -10.06
CA THR A 73 -17.10 -0.88 -10.77
C THR A 73 -15.63 -1.10 -10.42
N VAL A 74 -14.82 -0.03 -10.46
CA VAL A 74 -13.39 -0.12 -10.12
C VAL A 74 -13.22 -0.38 -8.62
N GLY A 75 -14.05 0.25 -7.79
CA GLY A 75 -14.10 0.03 -6.35
C GLY A 75 -14.38 -1.41 -5.98
N ALA A 76 -15.37 -2.05 -6.60
CA ALA A 76 -15.69 -3.46 -6.44
C ALA A 76 -14.51 -4.37 -6.82
N SER A 77 -13.82 -4.04 -7.92
CA SER A 77 -12.63 -4.78 -8.35
C SER A 77 -11.49 -4.70 -7.32
N LEU A 78 -11.26 -3.52 -6.74
CA LEU A 78 -10.25 -3.34 -5.69
C LEU A 78 -10.64 -4.03 -4.37
N GLN A 79 -11.92 -4.02 -4.00
CA GLN A 79 -12.41 -4.77 -2.83
C GLN A 79 -12.18 -6.27 -3.00
N SER A 80 -12.50 -6.81 -4.18
CA SER A 80 -12.25 -8.21 -4.51
C SER A 80 -10.76 -8.56 -4.46
N ALA A 81 -9.88 -7.68 -4.96
CA ALA A 81 -8.43 -7.87 -4.88
C ALA A 81 -7.91 -7.94 -3.42
N LEU A 82 -8.54 -7.21 -2.50
CA LEU A 82 -8.24 -7.28 -1.06
C LEU A 82 -8.94 -8.45 -0.34
N GLY A 83 -9.72 -9.28 -1.04
CA GLY A 83 -10.51 -10.35 -0.45
C GLY A 83 -11.65 -9.86 0.45
N ARG A 84 -12.19 -8.67 0.18
CA ARG A 84 -13.32 -8.08 0.92
C ARG A 84 -14.63 -8.37 0.22
N ASP A 85 -15.71 -8.39 1.00
CA ASP A 85 -17.06 -8.39 0.45
C ASP A 85 -17.25 -7.12 -0.41
N VAL A 86 -17.92 -7.29 -1.55
CA VAL A 86 -18.15 -6.19 -2.49
C VAL A 86 -19.31 -5.34 -1.99
N ASP A 87 -19.00 -4.08 -1.70
CA ASP A 87 -19.97 -3.01 -1.46
C ASP A 87 -20.05 -2.09 -2.68
N ASP A 88 -21.27 -1.82 -3.15
CA ASP A 88 -21.54 -0.98 -4.31
C ASP A 88 -21.46 0.53 -3.99
N SER A 89 -21.33 0.91 -2.71
CA SER A 89 -21.33 2.31 -2.27
C SER A 89 -19.95 3.00 -2.23
N VAL A 90 -19.02 2.56 -3.08
CA VAL A 90 -17.65 3.11 -3.11
C VAL A 90 -17.67 4.57 -3.58
N ASP A 91 -17.22 5.48 -2.71
CA ASP A 91 -16.98 6.87 -3.07
C ASP A 91 -15.52 7.13 -3.50
N ARG A 92 -15.23 8.36 -3.95
CA ARG A 92 -13.88 8.79 -4.34
C ARG A 92 -12.83 8.50 -3.26
N SER A 93 -13.17 8.73 -1.99
CA SER A 93 -12.23 8.57 -0.88
C SER A 93 -11.99 7.10 -0.55
N GLU A 94 -13.02 6.25 -0.65
CA GLU A 94 -12.88 4.80 -0.51
C GLU A 94 -12.08 4.22 -1.67
N LEU A 95 -12.36 4.61 -2.92
CA LEU A 95 -11.60 4.20 -4.10
C LEU A 95 -10.09 4.43 -3.93
N LEU A 96 -9.70 5.63 -3.50
CA LEU A 96 -8.29 5.98 -3.26
C LEU A 96 -7.68 5.17 -2.12
N ARG A 97 -8.42 4.94 -1.03
CA ARG A 97 -7.95 4.13 0.10
C ARG A 97 -7.80 2.65 -0.29
N LEU A 98 -8.70 2.11 -1.11
CA LEU A 98 -8.61 0.75 -1.64
C LEU A 98 -7.41 0.60 -2.58
N ALA A 99 -7.23 1.52 -3.52
CA ALA A 99 -6.12 1.49 -4.47
C ALA A 99 -4.76 1.55 -3.76
N LEU A 100 -4.63 2.42 -2.74
CA LEU A 100 -3.41 2.49 -1.93
C LEU A 100 -3.15 1.17 -1.16
N ARG A 101 -4.19 0.56 -0.59
CA ARG A 101 -4.05 -0.72 0.13
C ARG A 101 -3.65 -1.86 -0.81
N VAL A 102 -4.24 -1.95 -2.00
CA VAL A 102 -3.87 -2.95 -3.01
C VAL A 102 -2.41 -2.76 -3.40
N GLY A 103 -2.00 -1.53 -3.73
CA GLY A 103 -0.61 -1.24 -4.10
C GLY A 103 0.40 -1.63 -3.01
N LEU A 104 0.09 -1.36 -1.74
CA LEU A 104 0.93 -1.77 -0.61
C LEU A 104 0.91 -3.30 -0.40
N GLN A 105 -0.24 -3.96 -0.50
CA GLN A 105 -0.33 -5.40 -0.34
C GLN A 105 0.46 -6.15 -1.43
N GLU A 106 0.47 -5.65 -2.66
CA GLU A 106 1.19 -6.25 -3.77
C GLU A 106 2.69 -5.96 -3.72
N ALA A 107 3.07 -4.71 -3.43
CA ALA A 107 4.47 -4.29 -3.51
C ALA A 107 5.27 -4.49 -2.21
N ALA A 108 4.61 -4.42 -1.05
CA ALA A 108 5.24 -4.44 0.28
C ALA A 108 4.30 -5.06 1.35
N PRO A 109 3.93 -6.35 1.22
CA PRO A 109 2.99 -7.01 2.14
C PRO A 109 3.42 -6.96 3.61
N GLU A 110 4.72 -6.98 3.88
CA GLU A 110 5.29 -6.83 5.23
C GLU A 110 4.86 -5.51 5.91
N VAL A 111 4.73 -4.41 5.16
CA VAL A 111 4.26 -3.12 5.69
C VAL A 111 2.81 -3.23 6.17
N ILE A 112 1.97 -3.99 5.45
CA ILE A 112 0.58 -4.23 5.84
C ILE A 112 0.52 -5.07 7.13
N GLU A 113 1.36 -6.09 7.26
CA GLU A 113 1.41 -6.91 8.48
C GLU A 113 1.92 -6.10 9.68
N THR A 114 2.99 -5.31 9.52
CA THR A 114 3.47 -4.39 10.55
C THR A 114 2.41 -3.39 10.96
N ALA A 115 1.67 -2.81 10.01
CA ALA A 115 0.59 -1.87 10.31
C ALA A 115 -0.57 -2.53 11.09
N LYS A 116 -0.88 -3.81 10.84
CA LYS A 116 -1.88 -4.56 11.62
C LYS A 116 -1.39 -4.79 13.06
N SER A 117 -0.14 -5.21 13.25
CA SER A 117 0.45 -5.38 14.59
C SER A 117 0.43 -4.08 15.38
N ALA A 118 0.85 -2.97 14.75
CA ALA A 118 0.80 -1.64 15.33
C ALA A 118 -0.62 -1.23 15.76
N GLN A 119 -1.64 -1.51 14.93
CA GLN A 119 -3.03 -1.22 15.27
C GLN A 119 -3.50 -2.01 16.50
N ILE A 120 -3.16 -3.30 16.60
CA ILE A 120 -3.51 -4.14 17.75
C ILE A 120 -2.84 -3.62 19.03
N ARG A 121 -1.54 -3.28 18.95
CA ARG A 121 -0.77 -2.69 20.05
C ARG A 121 -1.40 -1.38 20.52
N HIS A 122 -1.63 -0.46 19.58
CA HIS A 122 -2.26 0.83 19.82
C HIS A 122 -3.64 0.72 20.49
N MET A 123 -4.47 -0.25 20.07
CA MET A 123 -5.77 -0.46 20.70
C MET A 123 -5.64 -1.02 22.12
N THR A 124 -4.70 -1.94 22.35
CA THR A 124 -4.47 -2.55 23.67
C THR A 124 -3.96 -1.52 24.68
N ASP A 125 -3.08 -0.61 24.26
CA ASP A 125 -2.51 0.42 25.13
C ASP A 125 -3.51 1.52 25.54
N GLN A 126 -4.69 1.57 24.91
CA GLN A 126 -5.77 2.52 25.25
C GLN A 126 -6.79 1.98 26.27
N PHE A 127 -6.67 0.72 26.71
CA PHE A 127 -7.53 0.10 27.73
C PHE A 127 -6.79 -0.08 29.07
#